data_AF-A0A383RRT9-F1
#
_entry.id   AF-A0A383RRT9-F1
#
_cell.length_a   1.000
_cell.length_b   1.000
_cell.length_c   1.000
_cell.angle_alpha   90.00
_cell.angle_beta   90.00
_cell.angle_gamma   90.00
#
_symmetry.space_group_name_H-M   'P 1'
#
loop_
_entity.id
_entity.type
_entity.pdbx_description
1 polymer ?
#
loop_
_entity_poly.entity_id
_entity_poly.type
_entity_poly.pdbx_seq_one_letter_code
_entity_poly.pdbx_strand_id
1 'polypeptide(L)'
;MGHSSIEAMVPASYVYSIDECFADLTGFPDSLTQFGREVRPKVLRCTGIPVGVGIARTKTLAKLANHTEKRLQAQTGGVVDICESFKRDWVLRNTAVKEVWGIGRRMTAHLESMGIHRAMDLARADPQMLRQKFSVGVEKTA
;
A
#
# COMPACT_ATOMS: atom_id res chain seq x y z
N MET A 1 17.17 -6.66 12.20
CA MET A 1 18.11 -7.10 11.13
C MET A 1 17.54 -6.93 9.72
N GLY A 2 16.23 -7.03 9.48
CA GLY A 2 15.67 -6.79 8.15
C GLY A 2 15.72 -5.35 7.68
N HIS A 3 15.30 -4.42 8.54
CA HIS A 3 15.22 -2.99 8.19
C HIS A 3 16.56 -2.39 7.78
N SER A 4 17.67 -2.79 8.44
CA SER A 4 19.02 -2.34 8.10
C SER A 4 19.47 -2.73 6.69
N SER A 5 18.88 -3.79 6.11
CA SER A 5 19.17 -4.18 4.72
C SER A 5 18.46 -3.30 3.70
N ILE A 6 17.27 -2.80 4.05
CA ILE A 6 16.49 -1.90 3.21
C ILE A 6 17.06 -0.48 3.31
N GLU A 7 17.43 -0.03 4.51
CA GLU A 7 18.08 1.27 4.75
C GLU A 7 19.34 1.47 3.90
N ALA A 8 20.10 0.42 3.63
CA ALA A 8 21.28 0.49 2.76
C ALA A 8 20.96 0.63 1.25
N MET A 9 19.71 0.39 0.84
CA MET A 9 19.27 0.37 -0.56
C MET A 9 18.47 1.61 -0.96
N VAL A 10 18.01 2.41 0.00
CA VAL A 10 17.13 3.57 -0.25
C VAL A 10 17.60 4.79 0.52
N PRO A 11 17.31 6.02 0.03
CA PRO A 11 17.72 7.26 0.69
C PRO A 11 17.11 7.43 2.07
N ALA A 12 15.87 6.96 2.25
CA ALA A 12 15.16 7.01 3.51
C ALA A 12 14.22 5.82 3.66
N SER A 13 14.09 5.33 4.89
CA SER A 13 13.09 4.32 5.25
C SER A 13 12.46 4.65 6.61
N TYR A 14 11.28 4.09 6.87
CA TYR A 14 10.54 4.27 8.10
C TYR A 14 9.97 2.94 8.58
N VAL A 15 10.43 2.47 9.73
CA VAL A 15 9.92 1.25 10.37
C VAL A 15 8.50 1.50 10.89
N TYR A 16 7.55 0.70 10.41
CA TYR A 16 6.14 0.78 10.82
C TYR A 16 5.81 -0.25 11.91
N SER A 17 6.40 -1.45 11.82
CA SER A 17 6.31 -2.51 12.82
C SER A 17 7.54 -3.42 12.72
N ILE A 18 7.58 -4.53 13.46
CA ILE A 18 8.70 -5.47 13.41
C ILE A 18 8.91 -6.11 12.03
N ASP A 19 7.82 -6.33 11.29
CA ASP A 19 7.81 -7.01 9.99
C ASP A 19 7.47 -6.08 8.82
N GLU A 20 7.42 -4.78 9.05
CA GLU A 20 6.97 -3.83 8.04
C GLU A 20 7.68 -2.48 8.12
N CYS A 21 8.16 -2.03 6.97
CA CYS A 21 8.73 -0.70 6.80
C CYS A 21 8.24 -0.06 5.49
N PHE A 22 8.24 1.27 5.47
CA PHE A 22 8.13 2.04 4.24
C PHE A 22 9.52 2.44 3.76
N ALA A 23 9.72 2.44 2.45
CA ALA A 23 10.93 2.93 1.81
C ALA A 23 10.58 4.10 0.89
N ASP A 24 11.34 5.18 0.95
CA ASP A 24 11.22 6.30 0.03
C ASP A 24 12.00 5.99 -1.25
N LEU A 25 11.30 5.98 -2.38
CA LEU A 25 11.86 5.73 -3.71
C LEU A 25 11.85 7.00 -4.57
N THR A 26 11.67 8.18 -3.96
CA THR A 26 11.71 9.45 -4.68
C THR A 26 13.05 9.61 -5.40
N GLY A 27 13.00 9.87 -6.71
CA GLY A 27 14.18 10.00 -7.55
C GLY A 27 14.73 8.68 -8.10
N PHE A 28 14.11 7.53 -7.80
CA PHE A 28 14.45 6.26 -8.42
C PHE A 28 13.99 6.22 -9.88
N PRO A 29 14.69 5.47 -10.76
CA PRO A 29 14.24 5.25 -12.13
C PRO A 29 12.90 4.52 -12.18
N ASP A 30 12.18 4.63 -13.30
CA ASP A 30 10.83 4.06 -13.50
C ASP A 30 10.76 2.53 -13.35
N SER A 31 11.89 1.84 -13.30
CA SER A 31 12.00 0.39 -13.07
C SER A 31 11.76 -0.02 -11.59
N LEU A 32 10.77 0.59 -10.93
CA LEU A 32 10.47 0.34 -9.51
C LEU A 32 10.07 -1.11 -9.24
N THR A 33 9.35 -1.74 -10.16
CA THR A 33 9.02 -3.17 -10.06
C THR A 33 10.28 -4.04 -10.04
N GLN A 34 11.30 -3.70 -10.84
CA GLN A 34 12.58 -4.42 -10.84
C GLN A 34 13.32 -4.22 -9.53
N PHE A 35 13.37 -2.97 -9.03
CA PHE A 35 13.93 -2.68 -7.72
C PHE A 35 13.26 -3.52 -6.62
N GLY A 36 11.93 -3.62 -6.60
CA GLY A 36 11.20 -4.48 -5.67
C GLY A 36 11.62 -5.95 -5.77
N ARG A 37 11.85 -6.47 -6.98
CA ARG A 37 12.32 -7.86 -7.20
C ARG A 37 13.74 -8.08 -6.71
N GLU A 38 14.59 -7.06 -6.69
CA GLU A 38 15.95 -7.11 -6.15
C GLU A 38 16.00 -7.01 -4.62
N VAL A 39 15.09 -6.23 -4.03
CA VAL A 39 14.98 -6.08 -2.56
C VAL A 39 14.60 -7.41 -1.91
N ARG A 40 13.61 -8.12 -2.44
CA ARG A 40 13.08 -9.36 -1.86
C ARG A 40 14.13 -10.43 -1.52
N PRO A 41 15.00 -10.87 -2.46
CA PRO A 41 16.01 -11.88 -2.16
C PRO A 41 17.08 -11.37 -1.18
N LYS A 42 17.40 -10.07 -1.20
CA LYS A 42 18.34 -9.47 -0.24
C LYS A 42 17.77 -9.51 1.17
N VAL A 43 16.52 -9.10 1.35
CA VAL A 43 15.84 -9.18 2.65
C VAL A 43 15.75 -10.63 3.12
N LEU A 44 15.34 -11.55 2.24
CA LEU A 44 15.28 -12.98 2.56
C LEU A 44 16.65 -13.52 3.02
N ARG A 45 17.74 -13.15 2.34
CA ARG A 45 19.10 -13.58 2.71
C ARG A 45 19.53 -13.05 4.07
N CYS A 46 19.15 -11.81 4.41
CA CYS A 46 19.56 -11.16 5.65
C CYS A 46 18.70 -11.56 6.85
N THR A 47 17.42 -11.93 6.64
CA THR A 47 16.48 -12.20 7.74
C THR A 47 15.99 -13.63 7.82
N GLY A 48 16.10 -14.40 6.72
CA GLY A 48 15.43 -15.70 6.58
C GLY A 48 13.92 -15.61 6.33
N ILE A 49 13.35 -14.41 6.20
CA ILE A 49 11.90 -14.20 6.08
C ILE A 49 11.57 -13.65 4.69
N PRO A 50 10.68 -14.31 3.92
CA PRO A 50 10.24 -13.79 2.62
C PRO A 50 9.37 -12.56 2.82
N VAL A 51 9.54 -11.57 1.95
CA VAL A 51 8.77 -10.32 1.98
C VAL A 51 8.02 -10.09 0.68
N GLY A 52 6.85 -9.47 0.79
CA GLY A 52 6.09 -8.87 -0.31
C GLY A 52 6.39 -7.38 -0.42
N VAL A 53 6.32 -6.84 -1.63
CA VAL A 53 6.61 -5.42 -1.90
C VAL A 53 5.42 -4.76 -2.60
N GLY A 54 4.84 -3.75 -1.96
CA GLY A 54 3.84 -2.87 -2.55
C GLY A 54 4.43 -1.49 -2.85
N ILE A 55 4.28 -1.01 -4.07
CA ILE A 55 4.84 0.26 -4.56
C ILE A 55 3.71 1.16 -5.03
N ALA A 56 3.67 2.40 -4.53
CA ALA A 56 2.72 3.41 -4.97
C ALA A 56 3.18 4.83 -4.59
N ARG A 57 2.44 5.84 -5.05
CA ARG A 57 2.72 7.26 -4.81
C ARG A 57 2.40 7.75 -3.40
N THR A 58 1.60 7.02 -2.62
CA THR A 58 1.26 7.36 -1.24
C THR A 58 1.34 6.12 -0.34
N LYS A 59 1.52 6.31 0.97
CA LYS A 59 1.64 5.20 1.94
C LYS A 59 0.39 4.32 1.94
N THR A 60 -0.80 4.91 1.86
CA THR A 60 -2.07 4.16 1.81
C THR A 60 -2.16 3.32 0.54
N LEU A 61 -1.82 3.88 -0.61
CA LEU A 61 -1.80 3.12 -1.85
C LEU A 61 -0.73 2.03 -1.83
N ALA A 62 0.43 2.27 -1.22
CA ALA A 62 1.49 1.26 -1.10
C ALA A 62 1.04 0.09 -0.20
N LYS A 63 0.29 0.37 0.86
CA LYS A 63 -0.37 -0.66 1.69
C LYS A 63 -1.40 -1.46 0.92
N LEU A 64 -2.22 -0.81 0.08
CA LEU A 64 -3.17 -1.48 -0.80
C LEU A 64 -2.48 -2.35 -1.87
N ALA A 65 -1.37 -1.86 -2.43
CA ALA A 65 -0.53 -2.63 -3.34
C ALA A 65 0.02 -3.89 -2.65
N ASN A 66 0.54 -3.74 -1.42
CA ASN A 66 1.05 -4.86 -0.63
C ASN A 66 -0.07 -5.86 -0.25
N HIS A 67 -1.27 -5.37 0.07
CA HIS A 67 -2.44 -6.23 0.27
C HIS A 67 -2.78 -7.03 -1.00
N THR A 68 -2.71 -6.38 -2.17
CA THR A 68 -2.94 -7.05 -3.46
C THR A 68 -1.87 -8.09 -3.75
N GLU A 69 -0.60 -7.79 -3.46
CA GLU A 69 0.52 -8.74 -3.59
C GLU A 69 0.24 -10.00 -2.79
N LYS A 70 -0.10 -9.87 -1.51
CA LYS A 70 -0.38 -11.02 -0.63
C LYS A 70 -1.49 -11.93 -1.17
N ARG A 71 -2.53 -11.33 -1.79
CA ARG A 71 -3.66 -12.06 -2.37
C ARG A 71 -3.32 -12.74 -3.69
N LEU A 72 -2.41 -12.15 -4.47
CA LEU A 72 -2.07 -12.57 -5.83
C LEU A 72 -0.59 -12.91 -5.95
N GLN A 73 0.00 -13.46 -4.89
CA GLN A 73 1.45 -13.63 -4.80
C GLN A 73 2.00 -14.50 -5.92
N ALA A 74 1.28 -15.58 -6.27
CA ALA A 74 1.63 -16.48 -7.36
C ALA A 74 1.66 -15.78 -8.74
N GLN A 75 0.77 -14.81 -8.96
CA GLN A 75 0.67 -14.08 -10.22
C GLN A 75 1.62 -12.88 -10.28
N THR A 76 1.88 -12.25 -9.13
CA THR A 76 2.64 -11.01 -9.04
C THR A 76 4.14 -11.26 -8.82
N GLY A 77 4.52 -12.48 -8.41
CA GLY A 77 5.91 -12.79 -8.08
C GLY A 77 6.41 -12.01 -6.87
N GLY A 78 5.50 -11.61 -5.98
CA GLY A 78 5.80 -10.92 -4.74
C GLY A 78 6.02 -9.41 -4.82
N VAL A 79 5.74 -8.78 -5.96
CA VAL A 79 5.84 -7.33 -6.16
C VAL A 79 4.62 -6.79 -6.88
N VAL A 80 3.98 -5.78 -6.31
CA VAL A 80 2.88 -5.05 -6.94
C VAL A 80 3.20 -3.57 -6.97
N ASP A 81 3.27 -3.02 -8.18
CA ASP A 81 3.49 -1.60 -8.44
C ASP A 81 2.24 -0.99 -9.08
N ILE A 82 1.65 0.01 -8.40
CA ILE A 82 0.46 0.73 -8.84
C ILE A 82 0.71 2.22 -9.04
N CYS A 83 1.94 2.63 -9.37
CA CYS A 83 2.24 4.02 -9.72
C CYS A 83 1.51 4.49 -10.99
N GLU A 84 1.24 3.57 -11.91
CA GLU A 84 0.45 3.79 -13.13
C GLU A 84 -1.05 3.74 -12.84
N SER A 85 -1.80 4.69 -13.41
CA SER A 85 -3.23 4.87 -13.13
C SER A 85 -4.07 3.64 -13.42
N PHE A 86 -3.81 2.93 -14.52
CA PHE A 86 -4.59 1.74 -14.88
C PHE A 86 -4.43 0.60 -13.86
N LYS A 87 -3.21 0.38 -13.35
CA LYS A 87 -2.92 -0.64 -12.33
C LYS A 87 -3.57 -0.24 -11.00
N ARG A 88 -3.46 1.04 -10.64
CA ARG A 88 -4.11 1.61 -9.45
C ARG A 88 -5.62 1.44 -9.49
N ASP A 89 -6.26 1.82 -10.60
CA ASP A 89 -7.70 1.68 -10.79
C ASP A 89 -8.15 0.22 -10.67
N TRP A 90 -7.38 -0.71 -11.24
CA TRP A 90 -7.66 -2.14 -11.09
C TRP A 90 -7.62 -2.56 -9.62
N VAL A 91 -6.60 -2.18 -8.87
CA VAL A 91 -6.50 -2.50 -7.43
C VAL A 91 -7.65 -1.88 -6.64
N LEU A 92 -7.98 -0.61 -6.89
CA LEU A 92 -9.05 0.10 -6.19
C LEU A 92 -10.42 -0.56 -6.42
N ARG A 93 -10.71 -1.01 -7.65
CA ARG A 93 -11.98 -1.69 -7.98
C ARG A 93 -12.09 -3.08 -7.34
N ASN A 94 -10.97 -3.78 -7.17
CA ASN A 94 -10.92 -5.15 -6.68
C ASN A 94 -10.67 -5.27 -5.16
N THR A 95 -10.62 -4.14 -4.45
CA THR A 95 -10.37 -4.10 -3.01
C THR A 95 -11.58 -3.59 -2.26
N ALA A 96 -12.03 -4.33 -1.24
CA ALA A 96 -13.12 -3.88 -0.37
C ALA A 96 -12.65 -2.68 0.48
N VAL A 97 -13.56 -1.77 0.80
CA VAL A 97 -13.23 -0.53 1.53
C VAL A 97 -12.62 -0.80 2.90
N LYS A 98 -13.04 -1.88 3.56
CA LYS A 98 -12.51 -2.33 4.86
C LYS A 98 -11.03 -2.73 4.85
N GLU A 99 -10.48 -3.01 3.67
CA GLU A 99 -9.07 -3.37 3.49
C GLU A 99 -8.17 -2.14 3.28
N VAL A 100 -8.76 -0.95 3.11
CA VAL A 100 -8.01 0.30 3.00
C VAL A 100 -7.41 0.64 4.35
N TRP A 101 -6.11 0.92 4.37
CA TRP A 101 -5.38 1.25 5.59
C TRP A 101 -5.99 2.49 6.28
N GLY A 102 -6.24 2.37 7.59
CA GLY A 102 -6.93 3.39 8.38
C GLY A 102 -8.45 3.22 8.45
N ILE A 103 -9.06 2.31 7.66
CA ILE A 103 -10.49 2.02 7.73
C ILE A 103 -10.79 0.90 8.74
N GLY A 104 -11.21 1.28 9.95
CA GLY A 104 -11.64 0.33 10.99
C GLY A 104 -13.08 -0.16 10.83
N ARG A 105 -13.49 -1.12 11.68
CA ARG A 105 -14.85 -1.72 11.64
C ARG A 105 -15.98 -0.70 11.70
N ARG A 106 -15.90 0.28 12.59
CA ARG A 106 -16.93 1.33 12.74
C ARG A 106 -17.05 2.18 11.47
N MET A 107 -15.92 2.59 10.90
CA MET A 107 -15.91 3.39 9.68
C MET A 107 -16.36 2.57 8.47
N THR A 108 -16.00 1.28 8.41
CA THR A 108 -16.52 0.34 7.40
C THR A 108 -18.04 0.33 7.40
N ALA A 109 -18.67 0.11 8.55
CA ALA A 109 -20.14 0.08 8.63
C ALA A 109 -20.79 1.40 8.18
N HIS A 110 -20.18 2.54 8.51
CA HIS A 110 -20.67 3.85 8.04
C HIS A 110 -20.49 4.03 6.53
N LEU A 111 -19.32 3.68 5.98
CA LEU A 111 -19.06 3.76 4.53
C LEU A 111 -20.00 2.84 3.74
N GLU A 112 -20.21 1.62 4.21
CA GLU A 112 -21.13 0.67 3.57
C GLU A 112 -22.58 1.16 3.62
N SER A 113 -23.02 1.79 4.72
CA SER A 113 -24.35 2.42 4.79
C SER A 113 -24.54 3.59 3.82
N MET A 114 -23.44 4.13 3.29
CA MET A 114 -23.41 5.21 2.30
C MET A 114 -23.22 4.69 0.87
N GLY A 115 -23.27 3.37 0.66
CA GLY A 115 -23.03 2.75 -0.65
C GLY A 115 -21.56 2.68 -1.06
N ILE A 116 -20.63 2.96 -0.14
CA ILE A 116 -19.18 2.89 -0.38
C ILE A 116 -18.69 1.52 0.06
N HIS A 117 -18.49 0.60 -0.89
CA HIS A 117 -18.12 -0.79 -0.61
C HIS A 117 -16.69 -1.14 -1.05
N ARG A 118 -16.16 -0.41 -2.04
CA ARG A 118 -14.83 -0.62 -2.62
C ARG A 118 -13.91 0.56 -2.35
N ALA A 119 -12.61 0.31 -2.43
CA ALA A 119 -11.61 1.37 -2.37
C ALA A 119 -11.80 2.39 -3.51
N MET A 120 -12.29 1.95 -4.68
CA MET A 120 -12.66 2.85 -5.78
C MET A 120 -13.80 3.81 -5.41
N ASP A 121 -14.81 3.32 -4.69
CA ASP A 121 -15.96 4.13 -4.27
C ASP A 121 -15.48 5.21 -3.30
N LEU A 122 -14.60 4.83 -2.36
CA LEU A 122 -13.98 5.75 -1.41
C LEU A 122 -13.12 6.80 -2.13
N ALA A 123 -12.34 6.40 -3.12
CA ALA A 123 -11.50 7.30 -3.90
C ALA A 123 -12.31 8.30 -4.76
N ARG A 124 -13.56 7.97 -5.08
CA ARG A 124 -14.49 8.82 -5.85
C ARG A 124 -15.46 9.62 -4.97
N ALA A 125 -15.53 9.31 -3.68
CA ALA A 125 -16.43 9.99 -2.75
C ALA A 125 -16.01 11.45 -2.54
N ASP A 126 -16.99 12.33 -2.27
CA ASP A 126 -16.73 13.74 -2.00
C ASP A 126 -15.86 13.92 -0.74
N PRO A 127 -14.65 14.50 -0.86
CA PRO A 127 -13.77 14.73 0.27
C PRO A 127 -14.36 15.63 1.35
N GLN A 128 -15.24 16.58 1.00
CA GLN A 128 -15.88 17.47 1.98
C GLN A 128 -16.86 16.70 2.85
N MET A 129 -17.73 15.90 2.22
CA MET A 129 -18.63 14.98 2.91
C MET A 129 -17.87 14.02 3.84
N LEU A 130 -16.76 13.43 3.38
CA LEU A 130 -15.95 12.52 4.21
C LEU A 130 -15.37 13.23 5.44
N ARG A 131 -14.83 14.44 5.29
CA ARG A 131 -14.29 15.23 6.41
C ARG A 131 -15.34 15.63 7.43
N GLN A 132 -16.57 15.94 6.99
CA GLN A 132 -17.66 16.30 7.89
C GLN A 132 -18.18 15.12 8.71
N LYS A 133 -18.24 13.92 8.10
CA LYS A 133 -18.78 12.72 8.75
C LYS A 133 -17.76 11.93 9.56
N PHE A 134 -16.46 12.06 9.24
CA PHE A 134 -15.40 11.31 9.90
C PHE A 134 -14.36 12.27 10.50
N SER A 135 -14.30 12.35 11.84
CA SER A 135 -13.28 13.14 12.54
C SER A 135 -11.88 12.69 12.12
N VAL A 136 -11.10 13.67 11.66
CA VAL A 136 -9.96 13.52 10.78
C VAL A 136 -8.83 12.68 11.40
N GLY A 137 -8.68 11.47 10.87
CA GLY A 137 -7.39 10.80 10.67
C GLY A 137 -7.15 10.50 9.18
N VAL A 138 -7.85 11.19 8.28
CA VAL A 138 -7.82 11.01 6.81
C VAL A 138 -7.02 12.15 6.16
N GLU A 139 -5.90 12.53 6.76
CA GLU A 139 -5.05 13.63 6.25
C GLU A 139 -3.76 13.14 5.58
N LYS A 140 -3.63 11.82 5.31
CA LYS A 140 -2.53 11.24 4.52
C LYS A 140 -3.02 10.18 3.52
N THR A 141 -4.20 10.39 2.96
CA THR A 141 -4.96 9.36 2.21
C THR A 141 -5.34 9.78 0.79
N ALA A 142 -4.98 10.98 0.34
CA ALA A 142 -5.16 11.46 -1.03
C ALA A 142 -3.80 11.55 -1.74
#